data_AF-A0A3D5E4L1-F1
#
_entry.id   AF-A0A3D5E4L1-F1
#
_cell.length_a   1.000
_cell.length_b   1.000
_cell.length_c   1.000
_cell.angle_alpha   90.00
_cell.angle_beta   90.00
_cell.angle_gamma   90.00
#
_symmetry.space_group_name_H-M   'P 1'
#
loop_
_entity.id
_entity.type
_entity.pdbx_description
1 polymer ?
#
loop_
_entity_poly.entity_id
_entity_poly.type
_entity_poly.pdbx_seq_one_letter_code
_entity_poly.pdbx_strand_id
1 'polypeptide(L)'
;MYASEQTDAMKLAISETNRRRNIQLEYNKEHNIEPTTIVKSIKDITDQITAEIIPNDMSEQNPIQTMKDDEILSIISSTEAKMHEAAKKMEFEKAAILRDKIYNLKVILGNKSNNLPDTDLL
;
A
#
# COMPACT_ATOMS: atom_id res chain seq x y z
N MET A 1 15.24 -12.53 -14.97
CA MET A 1 15.64 -13.55 -13.97
C MET A 1 17.12 -13.39 -13.72
N TYR A 2 17.57 -13.54 -12.47
CA TYR A 2 18.99 -13.64 -12.13
C TYR A 2 19.27 -15.06 -11.65
N ALA A 3 20.16 -15.77 -12.35
CA ALA A 3 20.55 -17.13 -12.02
C ALA A 3 21.92 -17.44 -12.63
N SER A 4 22.72 -18.27 -11.95
CA SER A 4 24.05 -18.66 -12.43
C SER A 4 23.99 -19.67 -13.57
N GLU A 5 22.98 -20.55 -13.57
CA GLU A 5 22.74 -21.54 -14.62
C GLU A 5 21.26 -21.66 -14.94
N GLN A 6 20.95 -22.15 -16.13
CA GLN A 6 19.58 -22.34 -16.59
C GLN A 6 19.10 -23.77 -16.31
N THR A 7 18.19 -23.90 -15.36
CA THR A 7 17.54 -25.18 -15.05
C THR A 7 16.59 -25.61 -16.17
N ASP A 8 16.22 -26.90 -16.22
CA ASP A 8 15.30 -27.40 -17.24
C ASP A 8 13.88 -26.80 -17.10
N ALA A 9 13.43 -26.55 -15.86
CA ALA A 9 12.19 -25.82 -15.62
C ALA A 9 12.24 -24.39 -16.18
N MET A 10 13.39 -23.70 -16.03
CA MET A 10 13.60 -22.38 -16.63
C MET A 10 13.58 -22.45 -18.16
N LYS A 11 14.21 -23.46 -18.77
CA LYS A 11 14.16 -23.67 -20.23
C LYS A 11 12.72 -23.80 -20.73
N LEU A 12 11.89 -24.60 -20.05
CA LEU A 12 10.48 -24.78 -20.38
C LEU A 12 9.68 -23.49 -20.22
N ALA A 13 9.87 -22.75 -19.11
CA ALA A 13 9.15 -21.51 -18.87
C ALA A 13 9.54 -20.42 -19.89
N ILE A 14 10.83 -20.30 -20.20
CA ILE A 14 11.36 -19.32 -21.16
C ILE A 14 10.89 -19.66 -22.58
N SER A 15 10.95 -20.94 -22.98
CA SER A 15 10.52 -21.36 -24.31
C SER A 15 9.03 -21.12 -24.54
N GLU A 16 8.17 -21.45 -23.57
CA GLU A 16 6.73 -21.20 -23.68
C GLU A 16 6.41 -19.69 -23.66
N THR A 17 7.12 -18.91 -22.86
CA THR A 17 6.99 -17.44 -22.86
C THR A 17 7.36 -16.85 -24.22
N ASN A 18 8.45 -17.33 -24.83
CA ASN A 18 8.88 -16.87 -26.15
C ASN A 18 7.92 -17.31 -27.26
N ARG A 19 7.42 -18.56 -27.21
CA ARG A 19 6.41 -19.07 -28.15
C ARG A 19 5.16 -18.20 -28.13
N ARG A 20 4.63 -17.87 -26.95
CA ARG A 20 3.45 -16.99 -26.80
C ARG A 20 3.72 -15.57 -27.29
N ARG A 21 4.88 -15.01 -26.93
CA ARG A 21 5.26 -13.65 -27.37
C ARG A 21 5.32 -13.55 -28.89
N ASN A 22 5.89 -14.53 -29.58
CA ASN A 22 5.99 -14.51 -31.03
C ASN A 22 4.61 -14.48 -31.69
N ILE A 23 3.69 -15.35 -31.24
CA ILE A 23 2.30 -15.36 -31.73
C ILE A 23 1.62 -14.00 -31.48
N GLN A 24 1.82 -13.40 -30.30
CA GLN A 24 1.26 -12.08 -29.97
C GLN A 24 1.83 -10.97 -30.88
N LEU A 25 3.14 -11.00 -31.16
CA LEU A 25 3.79 -10.01 -32.03
C LEU A 25 3.32 -10.14 -33.48
N GLU A 26 3.20 -11.36 -34.00
CA GLU A 26 2.67 -11.63 -35.34
C GLU A 26 1.22 -11.14 -35.45
N TYR A 27 0.38 -11.51 -34.49
CA TYR A 27 -1.01 -11.06 -34.43
C TYR A 27 -1.11 -9.53 -34.38
N ASN A 28 -0.34 -8.89 -33.51
CA ASN A 28 -0.32 -7.44 -33.38
C ASN A 28 0.12 -6.76 -34.68
N LYS A 29 1.12 -7.31 -35.38
CA LYS A 29 1.60 -6.79 -36.65
C LYS A 29 0.56 -6.94 -37.77
N GLU A 30 -0.10 -8.09 -37.85
CA GLU A 30 -1.17 -8.33 -38.82
C GLU A 30 -2.39 -7.42 -38.60
N HIS A 31 -2.69 -7.09 -37.33
CA HIS A 31 -3.87 -6.32 -36.95
C HIS A 31 -3.57 -4.83 -36.67
N ASN A 32 -2.32 -4.38 -36.88
CA ASN A 32 -1.86 -3.03 -36.56
C ASN A 32 -2.16 -2.60 -35.11
N ILE A 33 -1.98 -3.51 -34.14
CA ILE A 33 -2.21 -3.27 -32.71
C ILE A 33 -0.89 -2.80 -32.07
N GLU A 34 -0.92 -1.62 -31.45
CA GLU A 34 0.19 -1.12 -30.63
C GLU A 34 0.00 -1.54 -29.16
N PRO A 35 0.95 -2.27 -28.54
CA PRO A 35 0.84 -2.67 -27.15
C PRO A 35 0.86 -1.46 -26.21
N THR A 36 -0.16 -1.34 -25.37
CA THR A 36 -0.27 -0.27 -24.36
C THR A 36 -0.57 -0.84 -22.99
N THR A 37 -0.11 -0.15 -21.95
CA THR A 37 -0.39 -0.53 -20.56
C THR A 37 -1.84 -0.23 -20.23
N ILE A 38 -2.55 -1.21 -19.66
CA ILE A 38 -3.91 -1.01 -19.17
C ILE A 38 -3.88 -0.09 -17.94
N VAL A 39 -4.58 1.04 -18.02
CA VAL A 39 -4.84 1.90 -16.85
C VAL A 39 -6.21 1.51 -16.28
N LYS A 40 -6.22 0.91 -15.09
CA LYS A 40 -7.47 0.50 -14.41
C LYS A 40 -7.63 1.29 -13.12
N SER A 41 -8.73 2.05 -13.04
CA SER A 41 -9.10 2.75 -11.80
C SER A 41 -9.41 1.75 -10.70
N ILE A 42 -8.86 1.99 -9.51
CA ILE A 42 -9.22 1.26 -8.29
C ILE A 42 -10.66 1.66 -7.96
N LYS A 43 -11.54 0.67 -7.76
CA LYS A 43 -12.92 0.94 -7.33
C LYS A 43 -12.90 1.23 -5.83
N ASP A 44 -13.25 2.44 -5.43
CA ASP A 44 -13.47 2.80 -4.03
C ASP A 44 -14.78 2.16 -3.56
N ILE A 45 -14.65 1.10 -2.75
CA ILE A 45 -15.78 0.43 -2.07
C ILE A 45 -16.01 1.07 -0.68
N THR A 46 -15.15 2.02 -0.29
CA THR A 46 -15.08 2.62 1.04
C THR A 46 -16.30 3.47 1.40
N ASP A 47 -16.94 4.12 0.42
CA ASP A 47 -17.96 5.13 0.71
C ASP A 47 -19.28 4.55 1.25
N GLN A 48 -19.56 3.26 1.03
CA GLN A 48 -20.79 2.63 1.55
C GLN A 48 -20.66 2.07 2.98
N ILE A 49 -19.44 1.95 3.52
CA ILE A 49 -19.17 1.19 4.75
C ILE A 49 -18.74 2.09 5.91
N THR A 50 -18.23 3.29 5.62
CA THR A 50 -17.84 4.28 6.64
C THR A 50 -18.99 4.67 7.58
N ALA A 51 -20.24 4.58 7.12
CA ALA A 51 -21.43 4.90 7.91
C ALA A 51 -21.82 3.84 8.95
N GLU A 52 -21.45 2.56 8.77
CA GLU A 52 -21.87 1.47 9.67
C GLU A 52 -20.80 1.08 10.70
N ILE A 53 -19.51 1.32 10.42
CA ILE A 53 -18.40 0.83 11.27
C ILE A 53 -17.84 1.92 12.18
N ILE A 54 -18.09 3.19 11.89
CA ILE A 54 -17.51 4.32 12.63
C ILE A 54 -18.66 5.13 13.24
N PRO A 55 -18.94 5.02 14.57
CA PRO A 55 -19.68 6.05 15.27
C PRO A 55 -18.94 7.36 15.01
N ASN A 56 -19.70 8.38 14.64
CA ASN A 56 -19.23 9.67 14.18
C ASN A 56 -18.47 10.43 15.29
N ASP A 57 -17.27 9.99 15.65
CA ASP A 57 -16.35 10.67 16.57
C ASP A 57 -15.40 11.61 15.79
N MET A 58 -15.93 12.26 14.75
CA MET A 58 -15.27 13.40 14.10
C MET A 58 -15.62 14.70 14.85
N SER A 59 -15.52 14.67 16.18
CA SER A 59 -15.76 15.83 17.05
C SER A 59 -14.72 16.02 18.15
N GLU A 60 -13.46 15.66 17.94
CA GLU A 60 -12.38 16.16 18.79
C GLU A 60 -11.20 16.62 17.93
N GLN A 61 -11.26 17.90 17.58
CA GLN A 61 -10.07 18.62 17.18
C GLN A 61 -9.09 18.68 18.37
N ASN A 62 -7.84 18.31 18.11
CA ASN A 62 -6.63 18.65 18.87
C ASN A 62 -6.46 18.02 20.27
N PRO A 63 -5.82 16.83 20.36
CA PRO A 63 -4.61 16.76 21.20
C PRO A 63 -3.46 15.88 20.64
N ILE A 64 -3.46 15.50 19.36
CA ILE A 64 -2.41 14.61 18.83
C ILE A 64 -1.08 15.36 18.59
N GLN A 65 -1.11 16.69 18.39
CA GLN A 65 0.11 17.50 18.21
C GLN A 65 0.98 17.60 19.48
N THR A 66 0.42 17.28 20.65
CA THR A 66 1.10 17.42 21.95
C THR A 66 1.64 16.10 22.50
N MET A 67 1.36 14.96 21.86
CA MET A 67 1.84 13.65 22.32
C MET A 67 3.34 13.50 22.06
N LYS A 68 4.06 12.83 22.98
CA LYS A 68 5.48 12.51 22.78
C LYS A 68 5.63 11.52 21.63
N ASP A 69 6.73 11.64 20.89
CA ASP A 69 7.01 10.80 19.72
C ASP A 69 7.02 9.31 20.08
N ASP A 70 7.48 8.98 21.29
CA ASP A 70 7.47 7.63 21.85
C ASP A 70 6.05 7.05 22.04
N GLU A 71 5.08 7.88 22.42
CA GLU A 71 3.68 7.45 22.58
C GLU A 71 3.05 7.15 21.22
N ILE A 72 3.37 7.95 20.20
CA ILE A 72 2.91 7.74 18.83
C ILE A 72 3.50 6.43 18.28
N LEU A 73 4.78 6.16 18.52
CA LEU A 73 5.43 4.91 18.12
C LEU A 73 4.80 3.68 18.78
N SER A 74 4.46 3.77 20.07
CA SER A 74 3.74 2.72 20.81
C SER A 74 2.35 2.47 20.22
N ILE A 75 1.59 3.54 19.92
CA ILE A 75 0.27 3.43 19.29
C ILE A 75 0.37 2.80 17.90
N ILE A 76 1.36 3.18 17.08
CA ILE A 76 1.62 2.58 15.78
C ILE A 76 1.87 1.08 15.91
N SER A 77 2.76 0.66 16.82
CA SER A 77 3.08 -0.75 17.05
C SER A 77 1.85 -1.57 17.46
N SER A 78 1.05 -1.04 18.40
CA SER A 78 -0.19 -1.72 18.83
C SER A 78 -1.24 -1.81 17.72
N THR A 79 -1.32 -0.81 16.85
CA THR A 79 -2.26 -0.76 15.72
C THR A 79 -1.81 -1.71 14.61
N GLU A 80 -0.51 -1.82 14.38
CA GLU A 80 0.09 -2.77 13.44
C GLU A 80 -0.16 -4.22 13.86
N ALA A 81 -0.04 -4.52 15.16
CA ALA A 81 -0.41 -5.84 15.70
C ALA A 81 -1.88 -6.19 15.43
N LYS A 82 -2.81 -5.23 15.64
CA LYS A 82 -4.24 -5.41 15.35
C LYS A 82 -4.52 -5.59 13.86
N MET A 83 -3.80 -4.88 12.99
CA MET A 83 -3.90 -5.02 11.54
C MET A 83 -3.49 -6.43 11.10
N HIS A 84 -2.38 -6.94 11.63
CA HIS A 84 -1.91 -8.30 11.34
C HIS A 84 -2.86 -9.37 11.87
N GLU A 85 -3.46 -9.16 13.05
CA GLU A 85 -4.48 -10.05 13.59
C GLU A 85 -5.73 -10.10 12.69
N ALA A 86 -6.22 -8.94 12.24
CA ALA A 86 -7.33 -8.84 11.30
C ALA A 86 -7.01 -9.55 9.97
N ALA A 87 -5.81 -9.35 9.43
CA ALA A 87 -5.36 -10.05 8.22
C ALA A 87 -5.29 -11.57 8.41
N LYS A 88 -4.83 -12.04 9.58
CA LYS A 88 -4.81 -13.48 9.93
C LYS A 88 -6.21 -14.07 10.05
N LYS A 89 -7.19 -13.26 10.49
CA LYS A 89 -8.62 -13.60 10.55
C LYS A 89 -9.34 -13.42 9.20
N MET A 90 -8.61 -13.08 8.13
CA MET A 90 -9.16 -12.78 6.79
C MET A 90 -10.11 -11.58 6.75
N GLU A 91 -10.05 -10.70 7.76
CA GLU A 91 -10.82 -9.44 7.83
C GLU A 91 -10.06 -8.31 7.11
N PHE A 92 -9.89 -8.44 5.79
CA PHE A 92 -9.04 -7.55 5.00
C PHE A 92 -9.49 -6.09 5.00
N GLU A 93 -10.78 -5.84 5.15
CA GLU A 93 -11.35 -4.50 5.22
C GLU A 93 -10.93 -3.78 6.50
N LYS A 94 -11.02 -4.46 7.65
CA LYS A 94 -10.53 -3.92 8.92
C LYS A 94 -9.02 -3.70 8.89
N ALA A 95 -8.27 -4.62 8.26
CA ALA A 95 -6.84 -4.45 8.06
C ALA A 95 -6.52 -3.21 7.19
N ALA A 96 -7.32 -2.92 6.15
CA ALA A 96 -7.16 -1.73 5.33
C ALA A 96 -7.38 -0.42 6.13
N ILE A 97 -8.43 -0.35 6.95
CA ILE A 97 -8.70 0.81 7.81
C ILE A 97 -7.54 1.04 8.81
N LEU A 98 -7.05 -0.04 9.42
CA LEU A 98 -5.94 0.03 10.37
C LEU A 98 -4.64 0.47 9.69
N ARG A 99 -4.38 0.02 8.46
CA ARG A 99 -3.25 0.46 7.64
C ARG A 99 -3.31 1.97 7.38
N ASP A 100 -4.48 2.49 7.00
CA ASP A 100 -4.63 3.91 6.68
C ASP A 100 -4.48 4.79 7.93
N LYS A 101 -4.93 4.30 9.10
CA LYS A 101 -4.66 4.93 10.40
C LYS A 101 -3.16 4.97 10.73
N ILE A 102 -2.44 3.88 10.50
CA ILE A 102 -0.97 3.83 10.69
C ILE A 102 -0.28 4.84 9.76
N TYR A 103 -0.72 4.94 8.52
CA TYR A 103 -0.17 5.92 7.57
C TYR A 103 -0.34 7.35 8.08
N ASN A 104 -1.54 7.73 8.53
CA ASN A 104 -1.80 9.06 9.09
C ASN A 104 -0.91 9.35 10.31
N LEU A 105 -0.75 8.39 11.23
CA LEU A 105 0.12 8.54 12.39
C LEU A 105 1.60 8.71 12.00
N LYS A 106 2.08 7.97 11.00
CA LYS A 106 3.45 8.11 10.46
C LYS A 106 3.68 9.46 9.79
N VAL A 107 2.69 9.96 9.05
CA VAL A 107 2.76 11.31 8.44
C VAL A 107 2.82 12.39 9.51
N ILE A 108 2.04 12.28 10.58
CA ILE A 108 2.08 13.23 11.71
C ILE A 108 3.47 13.22 12.37
N LEU A 109 4.05 12.04 12.61
CA LEU A 109 5.40 11.91 13.18
C LEU A 109 6.47 12.55 12.26
N GLY A 110 6.41 12.28 10.96
CA GLY A 110 7.34 12.87 9.97
C GLY A 110 7.20 14.39 9.84
N ASN A 111 5.97 14.91 9.87
CA ASN A 111 5.71 16.35 9.83
C ASN A 111 6.17 17.06 11.11
N LYS A 112 6.15 16.37 12.26
CA LYS A 112 6.66 16.90 13.53
C LYS A 112 8.18 16.97 13.56
N SER A 113 8.87 15.97 12.99
CA SER A 113 10.33 15.98 12.83
C SER A 113 10.85 17.11 11.91
N ASN A 114 10.03 17.55 10.95
CA ASN A 114 10.38 18.65 10.03
C ASN A 114 10.03 20.05 10.57
N ASN A 115 9.41 20.14 11.75
CA ASN A 115 9.05 21.39 12.43
C ASN A 115 9.80 21.52 13.76
N LEU A 116 11.12 21.27 13.77
CA LEU A 116 11.94 21.84 14.82
C LEU A 116 11.98 23.37 14.62
N PRO A 117 11.62 24.17 15.62
CA PRO A 117 11.86 25.60 15.54
C PRO A 117 13.37 25.81 15.49
N ASP A 118 13.83 26.66 14.59
CA ASP A 118 15.14 27.32 14.70
C ASP A 118 15.16 28.10 16.02
N THR A 119 15.46 27.42 17.12
CA THR A 119 15.78 28.04 18.40
C THR A 119 17.29 28.15 18.52
N ASP A 120 17.73 29.38 18.31
CA ASP A 120 18.85 30.11 18.91
C ASP A 120 20.27 30.03 18.30
N LEU A 121 20.85 31.25 18.23
CA LEU A 121 22.27 31.67 18.26
C LEU A 121 22.97 32.05 16.92
N LEU A 122 22.76 33.29 16.46
CA LEU A 122 23.64 34.47 16.73
C LEU A 122 23.07 35.74 16.08
#